data_AF-A6N5J6-F1
#
_entry.id   AF-A6N5J6-F1
#
_cell.length_a   1.000
_cell.length_b   1.000
_cell.length_c   1.000
_cell.angle_alpha   90.00
_cell.angle_beta   90.00
_cell.angle_gamma   90.00
#
_symmetry.space_group_name_H-M   'P 1'
#
loop_
_entity.id
_entity.type
_entity.pdbx_description
1 polymer ?
#
loop_
_entity_poly.entity_id
_entity_poly.type
_entity_poly.pdbx_seq_one_letter_code
_entity_poly.pdbx_strand_id
1 'polypeptide(L)' 'MFLSMAPFFLVVLVLSALFTDAWNDRELRLLLMLTVFGYSLTVLTITVEMYRFEMAEKAMWGASCNKANYMNCQPDYQR' A
#
# COMPACT_ATOMS: atom_id res chain seq x y z
N MET A 1 -1.59 8.86 3.79
CA MET A 1 -0.49 8.10 3.15
C MET A 1 0.58 7.59 4.12
N PHE A 2 1.15 8.40 5.04
CA PHE A 2 2.18 7.91 5.97
C PHE A 2 1.74 6.74 6.88
N LEU A 3 0.48 6.73 7.34
CA LEU A 3 -0.06 5.64 8.15
C LEU A 3 -0.19 4.30 7.39
N SER A 4 -0.27 4.29 6.04
CA SER A 4 -0.44 3.05 5.28
C SER A 4 0.89 2.34 4.96
N MET A 5 2.02 3.01 5.15
CA MET A 5 3.37 2.43 4.95
C MET A 5 3.91 1.76 6.22
N ALA A 6 3.46 2.17 7.40
CA ALA A 6 3.82 1.56 8.69
C ALA A 6 3.63 0.03 8.75
N PRO A 7 2.51 -0.56 8.27
CA PRO A 7 2.35 -2.02 8.26
C PRO A 7 3.35 -2.71 7.32
N PHE A 8 3.76 -2.07 6.22
CA PHE A 8 4.78 -2.63 5.33
C PHE A 8 6.14 -2.74 6.03
N PHE A 9 6.58 -1.68 6.71
CA PHE A 9 7.83 -1.70 7.47
C PHE A 9 7.80 -2.72 8.60
N LEU A 10 6.67 -2.87 9.31
CA LEU A 10 6.49 -3.87 10.35
C LEU A 10 6.62 -5.30 9.81
N VAL A 11 6.00 -5.60 8.66
CA VAL A 11 6.09 -6.93 8.05
C VAL A 11 7.52 -7.24 7.61
N VAL A 12 8.22 -6.29 6.98
CA VAL A 12 9.63 -6.47 6.61
C VAL A 12 10.49 -6.72 7.86
N LEU A 13 10.29 -5.94 8.92
CA LEU A 13 11.08 -6.04 10.15
C LEU A 13 10.82 -7.37 10.88
N VAL A 14 9.56 -7.84 10.92
CA VAL A 14 9.18 -9.15 11.47
C VAL A 14 9.78 -10.29 10.65
N LEU A 15 9.73 -10.22 9.31
CA LEU A 15 10.35 -11.22 8.45
C LEU A 15 11.88 -11.25 8.61
N SER A 16 12.53 -10.10 8.70
CA SER A 16 13.97 -10.05 8.98
C SER A 16 14.33 -10.65 10.34
N ALA A 17 13.54 -10.38 11.38
CA ALA A 17 13.77 -10.91 12.73
C ALA A 17 13.53 -12.43 12.80
N LEU A 18 12.41 -12.92 12.24
CA LEU A 18 12.05 -14.35 12.29
C LEU A 18 13.00 -15.24 11.49
N PHE A 19 13.57 -14.71 10.41
CA PHE A 19 14.40 -15.49 9.49
C PHE A 19 15.89 -15.13 9.56
N THR A 20 16.38 -14.57 10.65
CA THR A 20 17.78 -14.13 10.79
C THR A 20 18.80 -15.24 10.47
N ASP A 21 18.57 -16.47 10.91
CA ASP A 21 19.46 -17.60 10.58
C ASP A 21 19.38 -17.99 9.10
N ALA A 22 18.18 -17.91 8.52
CA ALA A 22 17.95 -18.20 7.10
C ALA A 22 18.51 -17.10 6.16
N TRP A 23 18.76 -15.89 6.66
CA TRP A 23 19.53 -14.86 5.95
C TRP A 23 21.02 -15.19 5.84
N ASN A 24 21.54 -16.00 6.77
CA ASN A 24 22.94 -16.37 6.82
C ASN A 24 23.26 -17.60 5.93
N ASP A 25 22.25 -18.43 5.65
CA ASP A 25 22.35 -19.54 4.70
C ASP A 25 22.16 -19.04 3.25
N ARG A 26 23.09 -19.41 2.36
CA ARG A 26 23.14 -18.94 0.98
C ARG A 26 21.97 -19.44 0.14
N GLU A 27 21.47 -20.65 0.37
CA GLU A 27 20.37 -21.23 -0.40
C GLU A 27 19.02 -20.64 0.05
N LEU A 28 18.81 -20.52 1.36
CA LEU A 28 17.58 -19.92 1.92
C LEU A 28 17.49 -18.41 1.71
N ARG A 29 18.63 -17.69 1.72
CA ARG A 29 18.66 -16.23 1.52
C ARG A 29 18.03 -15.83 0.19
N LEU A 30 18.25 -16.63 -0.86
CA LEU A 30 17.73 -16.34 -2.21
C LEU A 30 16.20 -16.50 -2.25
N LEU A 31 15.67 -17.54 -1.61
CA LEU A 31 14.23 -17.75 -1.43
C LEU A 31 13.59 -16.62 -0.60
N LEU A 32 14.25 -16.20 0.49
CA LEU A 32 13.80 -15.08 1.32
C LEU A 32 13.77 -13.76 0.55
N MET A 33 14.81 -13.46 -0.22
CA MET A 33 14.84 -12.27 -1.08
C MET A 33 13.71 -12.27 -2.11
N LEU A 34 13.46 -13.40 -2.78
CA LEU A 34 12.35 -13.55 -3.72
C LEU A 34 11.00 -13.33 -3.04
N THR A 35 10.82 -13.86 -1.84
CA THR A 35 9.57 -13.72 -1.07
C THR A 35 9.32 -12.28 -0.65
N VAL A 36 10.34 -11.61 -0.09
CA VAL A 36 10.27 -10.18 0.29
C VAL A 36 10.02 -9.30 -0.93
N PHE A 37 10.67 -9.60 -2.05
CA PHE A 37 10.47 -8.89 -3.31
C PHE A 37 9.04 -9.06 -3.85
N GLY A 38 8.52 -10.30 -3.88
CA GLY A 38 7.15 -10.57 -4.31
C GLY A 38 6.09 -9.91 -3.41
N TYR A 39 6.32 -9.91 -2.10
CA TYR A 39 5.48 -9.18 -1.15
C TYR A 39 5.52 -7.67 -1.40
N SER A 40 6.70 -7.11 -1.65
CA SER A 40 6.85 -5.67 -1.94
C SER A 40 6.13 -5.28 -3.21
N LEU A 41 6.21 -6.09 -4.27
CA LEU A 41 5.49 -5.88 -5.52
C LEU A 41 3.97 -5.90 -5.32
N THR A 42 3.44 -6.89 -4.60
CA THR A 42 1.99 -7.00 -4.36
C THR A 42 1.45 -5.82 -3.54
N VAL A 43 2.17 -5.40 -2.49
CA VAL A 43 1.80 -4.20 -1.72
C VAL A 43 1.85 -2.94 -2.59
N LEU A 44 2.87 -2.81 -3.44
CA LEU A 44 2.97 -1.68 -4.38
C LEU A 44 1.78 -1.66 -5.35
N THR A 45 1.45 -2.80 -5.96
CA THR A 45 0.31 -2.92 -6.88
C THR A 45 -1.01 -2.54 -6.19
N ILE A 46 -1.28 -3.07 -5.00
CA ILE A 46 -2.49 -2.73 -4.24
C ILE A 46 -2.53 -1.24 -3.91
N THR A 47 -1.40 -0.66 -3.50
CA THR A 47 -1.30 0.77 -3.17
C THR A 47 -1.56 1.65 -4.39
N VAL A 48 -1.00 1.27 -5.55
CA VAL A 48 -1.22 1.99 -6.82
C VAL A 48 -2.69 1.89 -7.23
N GLU A 49 -3.30 0.71 -7.17
CA GLU A 49 -4.73 0.54 -7.51
C GLU A 49 -5.61 1.36 -6.57
N MET A 50 -5.40 1.28 -5.25
CA MET A 50 -6.12 2.11 -4.26
C MET A 50 -5.98 3.61 -4.57
N TYR A 51 -4.78 4.07 -4.93
CA TYR A 51 -4.54 5.46 -5.31
C TYR A 51 -5.26 5.84 -6.62
N ARG A 52 -5.28 4.95 -7.61
CA ARG A 52 -6.01 5.18 -8.88
C ARG A 52 -7.51 5.24 -8.64
N PHE A 53 -8.06 4.36 -7.79
CA PHE A 53 -9.46 4.41 -7.38
C PHE A 53 -9.79 5.73 -6.68
N GLU A 54 -8.96 6.16 -5.72
CA GLU A 54 -9.17 7.42 -5.01
C GLU A 54 -9.12 8.63 -5.96
N MET A 55 -8.22 8.63 -6.95
CA MET A 55 -8.15 9.67 -7.97
C MET A 55 -9.33 9.64 -8.95
N ALA A 56 -9.77 8.46 -9.37
CA ALA A 56 -10.94 8.29 -10.23
C ALA A 56 -12.21 8.77 -9.52
N GLU A 57 -12.35 8.46 -8.23
CA GLU A 57 -13.46 8.90 -7.40
C GLU A 57 -13.45 10.42 -7.21
N LYS A 58 -12.30 11.02 -6.86
CA LYS A 58 -12.16 12.49 -6.79
C LYS A 58 -12.50 13.17 -8.11
N ALA A 59 -12.13 12.58 -9.24
CA ALA A 59 -12.47 13.09 -10.57
C ALA A 59 -13.98 12.96 -10.87
N MET A 60 -14.60 11.83 -10.54
CA MET A 60 -16.05 11.61 -10.69
C MET A 60 -16.84 12.64 -9.88
N TRP A 61 -16.52 12.82 -8.60
CA TRP A 61 -17.19 13.82 -7.75
C TRP A 61 -16.89 15.26 -8.19
N GLY A 62 -15.68 15.53 -8.70
CA GLY A 62 -15.31 16.83 -9.27
C GLY A 62 -16.08 17.19 -10.54
N ALA A 63 -16.42 16.20 -11.37
CA ALA A 63 -17.28 16.38 -12.53
C ALA A 63 -18.77 16.47 -12.18
N SER A 64 -19.19 15.76 -11.13
CA SER A 64 -20.61 15.63 -10.77
C SER A 64 -21.13 16.77 -9.90
N CYS A 65 -20.26 17.47 -9.16
CA CYS A 65 -20.67 18.48 -8.19
C CYS A 65 -20.10 19.87 -8.46
N ASN A 66 -20.99 20.87 -8.36
CA ASN A 66 -20.64 22.28 -8.47
C ASN A 66 -19.65 22.66 -7.34
N LYS A 67 -18.62 23.48 -7.64
CA LYS A 67 -17.52 23.81 -6.70
C LYS A 67 -17.99 24.24 -5.28
N ALA A 68 -19.16 24.86 -5.17
CA ALA A 68 -19.73 25.31 -3.90
C ALA A 68 -20.26 24.17 -2.99
N ASN A 69 -20.49 22.97 -3.53
CA ASN A 69 -21.08 21.83 -2.80
C ASN A 69 -20.18 20.58 -2.80
N TYR A 70 -18.91 20.72 -3.20
CA TYR A 70 -17.97 19.60 -3.30
C TYR A 70 -17.80 18.84 -1.97
N MET A 71 -17.67 19.56 -0.85
CA MET A 71 -17.61 18.96 0.49
C MET A 71 -18.88 18.17 0.84
N ASN A 72 -20.04 18.56 0.33
CA ASN A 72 -21.30 17.87 0.61
C ASN A 72 -21.56 16.66 -0.31
N CYS A 73 -20.82 16.53 -1.41
CA CYS A 73 -21.00 15.43 -2.34
C CYS A 73 -20.04 14.26 -2.12
N GLN A 74 -18.91 14.48 -1.44
CA GLN A 74 -17.98 13.40 -1.13
C GLN A 74 -18.59 12.46 -0.08
N PRO A 75 -18.30 11.15 -0.18
CA PRO A 75 -18.77 10.18 0.80
C PRO A 75 -18.17 10.46 2.19
N ASP A 76 -18.91 10.17 3.26
CA ASP A 76 -18.59 10.60 4.65
C ASP A 76 -17.23 10.10 5.18
N TYR A 77 -16.61 9.11 4.56
CA TYR A 77 -15.26 8.66 4.93
C TYR A 77 -14.13 9.55 4.35
N GLN A 78 -14.43 10.41 3.37
CA GLN A 78 -13.51 11.41 2.81
C GLN A 78 -13.73 12.84 3.35
N ARG A 79 -14.90 13.12 3.95
CA ARG A 79 -15.12 14.35 4.73
C ARG A 79 -14.33 14.32 6.03
#